data_AF-A0A7S2WBD1-F1
#
_entry.id   AF-A0A7S2WBD1-F1
#
_cell.length_a   1.000
_cell.length_b   1.000
_cell.length_c   1.000
_cell.angle_alpha   90.00
_cell.angle_beta   90.00
_cell.angle_gamma   90.00
#
_symmetry.space_group_name_H-M   'P 1'
#
loop_
_entity.id
_entity.type
_entity.pdbx_description
1 polymer ?
#
loop_
_entity_poly.entity_id
_entity_poly.type
_entity_poly.pdbx_seq_one_letter_code
_entity_poly.pdbx_strand_id
1 'polypeptide(L)'
;EKPLPLRARQELRAGYAAGITFMDFQVGRILREVKRLGEDNSTIVLFMSDHGFSLGNHGGFGKRSLSEMDCRVPLILRLPSAHPLATGSPSLAWQDGWVRRSLAFVELVDVFPTLVDLAGIPASSLEELVPALDGVSLKDDVEHAFQGPMRHLWSGQRTGSVSQFPRCPQKVGAKGESKDIFQKPWLGVSAA
;
A
#
# COMPACT_ATOMS: atom_id res chain seq x y z
N GLU A 1 -9.99 2.71 28.27
CA GLU A 1 -8.74 2.93 29.03
C GLU A 1 -8.64 4.39 29.45
N LYS A 2 -8.04 4.72 30.60
CA LYS A 2 -7.76 6.12 30.97
C LYS A 2 -6.59 6.64 30.10
N PRO A 3 -6.63 7.90 29.63
CA PRO A 3 -5.52 8.46 28.85
C PRO A 3 -4.23 8.48 29.65
N LEU A 4 -3.10 8.19 29.00
CA LEU A 4 -1.78 8.33 29.61
C LEU A 4 -1.49 9.77 30.05
N PRO A 5 -0.74 9.98 31.15
CA PRO A 5 -0.28 11.31 31.56
C PRO A 5 0.42 12.04 30.41
N LEU A 6 0.28 13.38 30.35
CA LEU A 6 0.80 14.17 29.22
C LEU A 6 2.30 13.94 28.97
N ARG A 7 3.09 13.93 30.05
CA ARG A 7 4.54 13.70 29.97
C ARG A 7 4.87 12.34 29.37
N ALA A 8 4.22 11.27 29.82
CA ALA A 8 4.41 9.93 29.28
C ALA A 8 4.06 9.88 27.78
N ARG A 9 3.00 10.58 27.34
CA ARG A 9 2.65 10.67 25.92
C ARG A 9 3.71 11.40 25.09
N GLN A 10 4.29 12.46 25.63
CA GLN A 10 5.36 13.21 24.97
C GLN A 10 6.64 12.36 24.85
N GLU A 11 7.03 11.66 25.91
CA GLU A 11 8.20 10.77 25.92
C GLU A 11 8.03 9.63 24.91
N LEU A 12 6.86 8.99 24.85
CA LEU A 12 6.56 7.95 23.86
C LEU A 12 6.59 8.48 22.42
N ARG A 13 6.04 9.68 22.18
CA ARG A 13 6.09 10.32 20.85
C ARG A 13 7.51 10.66 20.43
N ALA A 14 8.33 11.16 21.36
CA ALA A 14 9.73 11.44 21.10
C ALA A 14 10.52 10.16 20.77
N GLY A 15 10.30 9.08 21.53
CA GLY A 15 10.90 7.77 21.25
C GLY A 15 10.48 7.21 19.89
N TYR A 16 9.18 7.33 19.55
CA TYR A 16 8.66 6.91 18.25
C TYR A 16 9.28 7.72 17.09
N ALA A 17 9.37 9.04 17.24
CA ALA A 17 10.02 9.91 16.25
C ALA A 17 11.51 9.57 16.07
N ALA A 18 12.23 9.30 17.17
CA ALA A 18 13.62 8.85 17.11
C ALA A 18 13.76 7.51 16.36
N GLY A 19 12.82 6.58 16.56
CA GLY A 19 12.74 5.32 15.82
C GLY A 19 12.53 5.54 14.32
N ILE A 20 11.65 6.46 13.93
CA ILE A 20 11.46 6.85 12.52
C ILE A 20 12.75 7.41 11.93
N THR A 21 13.41 8.35 12.62
CA THR A 21 14.68 8.94 12.15
C THR A 21 15.76 7.90 11.96
N PHE A 22 15.88 6.94 12.89
CA PHE A 22 16.84 5.85 12.75
C PHE A 22 16.49 4.94 11.56
N MET A 23 15.22 4.57 11.39
CA MET A 23 14.77 3.76 10.25
C MET A 23 15.04 4.46 8.91
N ASP A 24 14.77 5.76 8.81
CA ASP A 24 15.06 6.57 7.61
C ASP A 24 16.56 6.53 7.25
N PHE A 25 17.44 6.68 8.25
CA PHE A 25 18.88 6.53 8.05
C PHE A 25 19.26 5.15 7.51
N GLN A 26 18.61 4.09 8.00
CA GLN A 26 18.86 2.70 7.59
C GLN A 26 18.36 2.45 6.15
N VAL A 27 17.19 2.98 5.77
CA VAL A 27 16.70 2.96 4.38
C VAL A 27 17.71 3.67 3.46
N GLY A 28 18.20 4.84 3.86
CA GLY A 28 19.23 5.56 3.13
C GLY A 28 20.50 4.76 2.90
N ARG A 29 20.90 3.90 3.84
CA ARG A 29 22.05 2.98 3.66
C ARG A 29 21.78 1.93 2.60
N ILE A 30 20.60 1.32 2.61
CA ILE A 30 20.21 0.30 1.61
C ILE A 30 20.19 0.94 0.22
N LEU A 31 19.55 2.09 0.06
CA LEU A 31 19.47 2.78 -1.23
C LEU A 31 20.84 3.22 -1.76
N ARG A 32 21.74 3.70 -0.88
CA ARG A 32 23.13 3.99 -1.26
C ARG A 32 23.87 2.76 -1.75
N GLU A 33 23.64 1.61 -1.12
CA GLU A 33 24.29 0.36 -1.53
C GLU A 33 23.76 -0.15 -2.87
N VAL A 34 22.44 -0.11 -3.10
CA VAL A 34 21.84 -0.42 -4.41
C VAL A 34 22.45 0.44 -5.51
N LYS A 35 22.61 1.75 -5.26
CA LYS A 35 23.29 2.67 -6.19
C LYS A 35 24.78 2.35 -6.37
N ARG A 36 25.50 2.02 -5.31
CA ARG A 36 26.93 1.64 -5.35
C ARG A 36 27.15 0.38 -6.20
N LEU A 37 26.20 -0.56 -6.18
CA LEU A 37 26.21 -1.77 -6.99
C LEU A 37 25.81 -1.54 -8.45
N GLY A 38 25.31 -0.35 -8.81
CA GLY A 38 24.82 -0.04 -10.16
C GLY A 38 23.45 -0.63 -10.49
N GLU A 39 22.74 -1.16 -9.49
CA GLU A 39 21.42 -1.82 -9.64
C GLU A 39 20.25 -0.82 -9.53
N ASP A 40 20.53 0.47 -9.36
CA ASP A 40 19.50 1.49 -9.22
C ASP A 40 18.69 1.72 -10.51
N ASN A 41 19.24 1.31 -11.66
CA ASN A 41 18.58 1.38 -12.97
C ASN A 41 17.76 0.14 -13.35
N SER A 42 17.74 -0.90 -12.52
CA SER A 42 16.98 -2.14 -12.71
C SER A 42 16.03 -2.44 -11.53
N THR A 43 16.20 -1.75 -10.39
CA THR A 43 15.48 -2.05 -9.15
C THR A 43 14.24 -1.17 -8.96
N ILE A 44 13.08 -1.83 -8.80
CA ILE A 44 11.86 -1.22 -8.24
C ILE A 44 12.00 -1.12 -6.72
N VAL A 45 11.70 0.04 -6.15
CA VAL A 45 11.68 0.25 -4.70
C VAL A 45 10.27 0.58 -4.26
N LEU A 46 9.73 -0.21 -3.33
CA LEU A 46 8.46 0.07 -2.67
C LEU A 46 8.73 0.26 -1.17
N PHE A 47 8.28 1.39 -0.63
CA PHE A 47 8.28 1.65 0.81
C PHE A 47 6.84 1.73 1.32
N MET A 48 6.52 0.94 2.34
CA MET A 48 5.19 0.90 2.93
C MET A 48 5.23 0.59 4.43
N SER A 49 4.09 0.78 5.10
CA SER A 49 3.82 0.22 6.43
C SER A 49 2.68 -0.79 6.34
N ASP A 50 2.65 -1.78 7.21
CA ASP A 50 1.55 -2.75 7.32
C ASP A 50 0.32 -2.17 8.04
N HIS A 51 0.56 -1.25 8.97
CA HIS A 51 -0.45 -0.46 9.67
C HIS A 51 0.15 0.87 10.19
N GLY A 52 -0.72 1.75 10.66
CA GLY A 52 -0.35 2.94 11.42
C GLY A 52 -0.23 2.67 12.92
N PHE A 53 -0.08 3.73 13.72
CA PHE A 53 0.04 3.60 15.17
C PHE A 53 -0.46 4.87 15.86
N SER A 54 -1.54 4.75 16.63
CA SER A 54 -2.03 5.83 17.46
C SER A 54 -1.06 6.13 18.62
N LEU A 55 -0.63 7.38 18.71
CA LEU A 55 0.28 7.88 19.73
C LEU A 55 -0.48 8.75 20.75
N GLY A 56 -1.62 8.26 21.24
CA GLY A 56 -2.50 8.99 22.14
C GLY A 56 -3.62 9.75 21.43
N ASN A 57 -3.82 9.51 20.14
CA ASN A 57 -4.95 10.05 19.38
C ASN A 57 -6.24 9.41 19.89
N HIS A 58 -7.28 10.22 20.09
CA HIS A 58 -8.56 9.80 20.69
C HIS A 58 -8.43 9.07 22.04
N GLY A 59 -7.33 9.33 22.78
CA GLY A 59 -7.05 8.70 24.07
C GLY A 59 -6.52 7.27 23.99
N GLY A 60 -6.37 6.70 22.80
CA GLY A 60 -5.85 5.35 22.57
C GLY A 60 -4.35 5.34 22.21
N PHE A 61 -3.68 4.24 22.52
CA PHE A 61 -2.33 3.93 22.04
C PHE A 61 -2.30 2.57 21.36
N GLY A 62 -1.50 2.43 20.30
CA GLY A 62 -1.39 1.19 19.54
C GLY A 62 -2.16 1.22 18.22
N LYS A 63 -2.57 0.04 17.75
CA LYS A 63 -3.14 -0.20 16.41
C LYS A 63 -4.47 -0.96 16.45
N ARG A 64 -5.30 -0.66 17.44
CA ARG A 64 -6.51 -1.44 17.77
C ARG A 64 -7.80 -0.71 17.36
N SER A 65 -7.72 0.21 16.41
CA SER A 65 -8.87 0.95 15.89
C SER A 65 -8.94 0.90 14.36
N LEU A 66 -10.11 1.23 13.82
CA LEU A 66 -10.33 1.43 12.38
C LEU A 66 -10.16 2.91 11.98
N SER A 67 -9.48 3.69 12.83
CA SER A 67 -9.24 5.10 12.53
C SER A 67 -8.23 5.25 11.40
N GLU A 68 -8.28 6.38 10.69
CA GLU A 68 -7.32 6.68 9.63
C GLU A 68 -5.86 6.62 10.13
N MET A 69 -5.61 6.97 11.40
CA MET A 69 -4.28 6.90 12.02
C MET A 69 -3.71 5.48 12.13
N ASP A 70 -4.57 4.47 12.23
CA ASP A 70 -4.19 3.06 12.35
C ASP A 70 -4.22 2.35 10.99
N CYS A 71 -5.08 2.80 10.07
CA CYS A 71 -5.32 2.13 8.79
C CYS A 71 -4.62 2.77 7.58
N ARG A 72 -4.39 4.09 7.58
CA ARG A 72 -3.78 4.80 6.44
C ARG A 72 -2.26 4.80 6.60
N VAL A 73 -1.59 4.04 5.73
CA VAL A 73 -0.15 3.82 5.74
C VAL A 73 0.55 4.58 4.61
N PRO A 74 1.86 4.89 4.75
CA PRO A 74 2.66 5.32 3.61
C PRO A 74 2.72 4.20 2.57
N LEU A 75 2.69 4.59 1.30
CA LEU A 75 2.96 3.73 0.14
C LEU A 75 3.67 4.58 -0.91
N ILE A 76 4.97 4.34 -1.08
CA ILE A 76 5.84 5.11 -1.97
C ILE A 76 6.49 4.12 -2.93
N LEU A 77 6.30 4.33 -4.23
CA LEU A 77 6.85 3.51 -5.29
C LEU A 77 7.87 4.32 -6.11
N ARG A 78 9.03 3.73 -6.35
CA ARG A 78 10.05 4.23 -7.27
C ARG A 78 10.29 3.17 -8.34
N LEU A 79 10.09 3.58 -9.60
CA LEU A 79 10.51 2.80 -10.75
C LEU A 79 11.97 3.15 -11.13
N PRO A 80 12.76 2.17 -11.61
CA PRO A 80 14.08 2.45 -12.12
C PRO A 80 14.01 3.26 -13.42
N SER A 81 15.04 4.07 -13.70
CA SER A 81 15.08 4.96 -14.88
C SER A 81 14.98 4.22 -16.22
N ALA A 82 15.44 2.96 -16.28
CA ALA A 82 15.35 2.13 -17.48
C ALA A 82 14.00 1.41 -17.62
N HIS A 83 13.07 1.56 -16.67
CA HIS A 83 11.76 0.94 -16.76
C HIS A 83 10.97 1.50 -17.96
N PRO A 84 10.23 0.69 -18.75
CA PRO A 84 9.48 1.17 -19.92
C PRO A 84 8.57 2.38 -19.63
N LEU A 85 7.91 2.37 -18.46
CA LEU A 85 7.04 3.47 -18.00
C LEU A 85 7.81 4.75 -17.63
N ALA A 86 9.11 4.64 -17.34
CA ALA A 86 10.00 5.77 -17.09
C ALA A 86 10.70 6.27 -18.38
N THR A 87 10.98 5.38 -19.34
CA THR A 87 11.81 5.67 -20.53
C THR A 87 11.11 6.46 -21.66
N GLY A 88 9.81 6.75 -21.55
CA GLY A 88 9.03 7.41 -22.61
C GLY A 88 8.60 8.85 -22.33
N SER A 89 8.92 9.39 -21.15
CA SER A 89 8.48 10.74 -20.78
C SER A 89 9.68 11.61 -20.43
N PRO A 90 10.06 12.56 -21.31
CA PRO A 90 11.18 13.48 -21.09
C PRO A 90 11.05 14.32 -19.82
N SER A 91 9.82 14.50 -19.33
CA SER A 91 9.48 15.16 -18.06
C SER A 91 9.59 14.25 -16.82
N LEU A 92 9.93 12.97 -16.99
CA LEU A 92 9.99 11.95 -15.92
C LEU A 92 11.34 11.23 -15.82
N ALA A 93 12.27 11.48 -16.73
CA ALA A 93 13.66 11.13 -16.51
C ALA A 93 14.10 11.81 -15.22
N TRP A 94 14.53 11.03 -14.22
CA TRP A 94 15.10 11.43 -12.93
C TRP A 94 15.54 12.92 -12.91
N GLN A 95 14.61 13.81 -12.56
CA GLN A 95 14.96 15.15 -12.15
C GLN A 95 14.91 15.10 -10.63
N ASP A 96 16.04 15.35 -9.99
CA ASP A 96 16.15 15.41 -8.53
C ASP A 96 14.95 16.20 -7.96
N GLY A 97 14.12 15.53 -7.17
CA GLY A 97 13.00 16.15 -6.46
C GLY A 97 11.59 16.04 -7.07
N TRP A 98 11.38 15.30 -8.16
CA TRP A 98 10.02 15.08 -8.69
C TRP A 98 9.26 13.98 -7.93
N VAL A 99 8.23 14.36 -7.17
CA VAL A 99 7.31 13.45 -6.48
C VAL A 99 5.90 13.64 -7.04
N ARG A 100 5.26 12.54 -7.45
CA ARG A 100 3.85 12.52 -7.86
C ARG A 100 2.99 11.92 -6.75
N ARG A 101 1.81 12.50 -6.55
CA ARG A 101 0.82 12.00 -5.59
C ARG A 101 -0.42 11.52 -6.36
N SER A 102 -0.78 10.26 -6.15
CA SER A 102 -2.10 9.75 -6.55
C SER A 102 -3.13 10.00 -5.44
N LEU A 103 -4.37 10.23 -5.85
CA LEU A 103 -5.53 10.29 -4.96
C LEU A 103 -6.39 9.03 -5.06
N ALA A 104 -5.95 8.03 -5.85
CA ALA A 104 -6.63 6.76 -5.95
C ALA A 104 -6.72 6.07 -4.58
N PHE A 105 -7.82 5.37 -4.36
CA PHE A 105 -7.97 4.48 -3.22
C PHE A 105 -7.15 3.22 -3.46
N VAL A 106 -6.27 2.91 -2.51
CA VAL A 106 -5.32 1.79 -2.62
C VAL A 106 -5.42 0.93 -1.37
N GLU A 107 -5.30 -0.37 -1.54
CA GLU A 107 -5.20 -1.34 -0.46
C GLU A 107 -3.85 -2.08 -0.50
N LEU A 108 -3.40 -2.59 0.64
CA LEU A 108 -2.11 -3.29 0.70
C LEU A 108 -2.08 -4.62 -0.08
N VAL A 109 -3.25 -5.23 -0.31
CA VAL A 109 -3.35 -6.43 -1.16
C VAL A 109 -3.10 -6.13 -2.64
N ASP A 110 -3.18 -4.86 -3.04
CA ASP A 110 -2.89 -4.43 -4.42
C ASP A 110 -1.39 -4.43 -4.71
N VAL A 111 -0.54 -4.44 -3.67
CA VAL A 111 0.91 -4.36 -3.79
C VAL A 111 1.47 -5.54 -4.60
N PHE A 112 1.06 -6.77 -4.28
CA PHE A 112 1.60 -7.94 -4.95
C PHE A 112 1.30 -7.97 -6.45
N PRO A 113 0.02 -7.90 -6.92
CA PRO A 113 -0.27 -7.89 -8.35
C PRO A 113 0.36 -6.69 -9.05
N THR A 114 0.49 -5.54 -8.39
CA THR A 114 1.18 -4.37 -8.94
C THR A 114 2.66 -4.64 -9.18
N LEU A 115 3.38 -5.24 -8.23
CA LEU A 115 4.81 -5.53 -8.38
C LEU A 115 5.06 -6.58 -9.47
N VAL A 116 4.19 -7.58 -9.59
CA VAL A 116 4.22 -8.58 -10.67
C VAL A 116 4.12 -7.90 -12.04
N ASP A 117 3.11 -7.05 -12.21
CA ASP A 117 2.84 -6.38 -13.49
C ASP A 117 3.94 -5.38 -13.87
N LEU A 118 4.50 -4.67 -12.89
CA LEU A 118 5.62 -3.75 -13.09
C LEU A 118 6.92 -4.51 -13.36
N ALA A 119 7.14 -5.66 -12.74
CA ALA A 119 8.30 -6.50 -13.03
C ALA A 119 8.19 -7.21 -14.40
N GLY A 120 7.04 -7.15 -15.07
CA GLY A 120 6.80 -7.81 -16.36
C GLY A 120 6.78 -9.34 -16.24
N ILE A 121 6.44 -9.87 -15.06
CA ILE A 121 6.34 -11.31 -14.85
C ILE A 121 5.04 -11.81 -15.51
N PRO A 122 5.09 -12.77 -16.44
CA PRO A 122 3.90 -13.24 -17.12
C PRO A 122 2.99 -14.03 -16.17
N ALA A 123 1.67 -13.90 -16.35
CA ALA A 123 0.68 -14.58 -15.52
C ALA A 123 0.83 -16.11 -15.52
N SER A 124 1.37 -16.69 -16.60
CA SER A 124 1.68 -18.12 -16.70
C SER A 124 2.71 -18.58 -15.67
N SER A 125 3.65 -17.72 -15.28
CA SER A 125 4.63 -18.01 -14.22
C SER A 125 4.02 -17.99 -12.82
N LEU A 126 2.75 -17.60 -12.69
CA LEU A 126 2.07 -17.43 -11.41
C LEU A 126 0.78 -18.24 -11.35
N GLU A 127 0.57 -19.22 -12.25
CA GLU A 127 -0.67 -20.01 -12.34
C GLU A 127 -1.07 -20.70 -11.02
N GLU A 128 -0.11 -21.03 -10.16
CA GLU A 128 -0.37 -21.59 -8.82
C GLU A 128 -0.61 -20.53 -7.73
N LEU A 129 -0.15 -19.29 -7.93
CA LEU A 129 -0.18 -18.19 -6.96
C LEU A 129 -1.36 -17.22 -7.21
N VAL A 130 -1.67 -16.91 -8.47
CA VAL A 130 -2.65 -15.89 -8.89
C VAL A 130 -4.09 -16.23 -8.52
N PRO A 131 -4.58 -17.48 -8.63
CA PRO A 131 -5.97 -17.77 -8.25
C PRO A 131 -6.27 -17.57 -6.76
N ALA A 132 -5.23 -17.41 -5.92
CA ALA A 132 -5.35 -17.33 -4.47
C ALA A 132 -5.09 -15.92 -3.90
N LEU A 133 -4.65 -14.95 -4.71
CA LEU A 133 -4.22 -13.64 -4.21
C LEU A 133 -5.25 -12.56 -4.52
N ASP A 134 -5.69 -11.90 -3.46
CA ASP A 134 -6.55 -10.72 -3.51
C ASP A 134 -5.81 -9.50 -4.08
N GLY A 135 -6.56 -8.58 -4.70
CA GLY A 135 -6.06 -7.26 -5.08
C GLY A 135 -6.31 -6.95 -6.55
N VAL A 136 -6.05 -5.71 -6.94
CA VAL A 136 -6.04 -5.27 -8.34
C VAL A 136 -4.75 -4.51 -8.55
N SER A 137 -4.05 -4.81 -9.64
CA SER A 137 -2.83 -4.11 -10.00
C SER A 137 -3.09 -2.62 -10.20
N LEU A 138 -2.24 -1.79 -9.60
CA LEU A 138 -2.26 -0.33 -9.71
C LEU A 138 -1.42 0.16 -10.89
N LYS A 139 -0.95 -0.73 -11.77
CA LYS A 139 -0.08 -0.37 -12.89
C LYS A 139 -0.68 0.77 -13.72
N ASP A 140 -1.98 0.73 -14.01
CA ASP A 140 -2.65 1.81 -14.71
C ASP A 140 -2.55 3.14 -13.94
N ASP A 141 -2.86 3.16 -12.64
CA ASP A 141 -2.76 4.38 -11.81
C ASP A 141 -1.32 4.90 -11.74
N VAL A 142 -0.34 3.99 -11.71
CA VAL A 142 1.09 4.31 -11.79
C VAL A 142 1.40 4.96 -13.15
N GLU A 143 1.02 4.33 -14.26
CA GLU A 143 1.19 4.86 -15.62
C GLU A 143 0.58 6.25 -15.78
N HIS A 144 -0.65 6.45 -15.30
CA HIS A 144 -1.32 7.74 -15.33
C HIS A 144 -0.61 8.78 -14.45
N ALA A 145 -0.09 8.39 -13.28
CA ALA A 145 0.68 9.27 -12.41
C ALA A 145 1.99 9.74 -13.08
N PHE A 146 2.57 8.90 -13.93
CA PHE A 146 3.72 9.24 -14.75
C PHE A 146 3.32 10.13 -15.94
N GLN A 147 2.28 9.79 -16.71
CA GLN A 147 1.99 10.44 -18.00
C GLN A 147 1.08 11.68 -17.93
N GLY A 148 0.28 11.84 -16.86
CA GLY A 148 -0.81 12.83 -16.81
C GLY A 148 -0.45 14.22 -16.25
N PRO A 149 -1.19 15.29 -16.63
CA PRO A 149 -1.19 16.54 -15.88
C PRO A 149 -1.70 16.28 -14.45
N MET A 150 -1.24 17.07 -13.48
CA MET A 150 -1.42 16.88 -12.03
C MET A 150 -2.87 17.09 -11.53
N ARG A 151 -3.87 16.54 -12.22
CA ARG A 151 -5.30 16.70 -11.93
C ARG A 151 -5.98 15.34 -11.87
N HIS A 152 -6.31 14.94 -10.64
CA HIS A 152 -7.28 13.91 -10.29
C HIS A 152 -7.06 12.54 -10.97
N LEU A 153 -6.03 11.85 -10.48
CA LEU A 153 -5.70 10.47 -10.81
C LEU A 153 -6.56 9.51 -9.97
N TRP A 154 -7.84 9.47 -10.30
CA TRP A 154 -8.69 8.37 -9.90
C TRP A 154 -9.23 7.75 -11.18
N SER A 155 -8.73 6.56 -11.53
CA SER A 155 -9.19 5.78 -12.68
C SER A 155 -10.68 5.40 -12.60
N GLY A 156 -11.36 5.69 -11.49
CA GLY A 156 -12.73 5.26 -11.24
C GLY A 156 -12.83 3.78 -10.85
N GLN A 157 -11.72 3.04 -10.83
CA GLN A 157 -11.71 1.60 -10.61
C GLN A 157 -12.17 1.20 -9.19
N ARG A 158 -12.06 2.10 -8.20
CA ARG A 158 -12.54 1.85 -6.83
C ARG A 158 -13.15 3.07 -6.17
N THR A 159 -14.40 2.97 -5.71
CA THR A 159 -15.10 4.04 -4.97
C THR A 159 -14.69 4.14 -3.49
N GLY A 160 -13.82 3.25 -3.01
CA GLY A 160 -13.25 3.26 -1.66
C GLY A 160 -12.22 2.15 -1.46
N SER A 161 -11.54 2.18 -0.31
CA SER A 161 -10.60 1.15 0.15
C SER A 161 -11.03 0.61 1.51
N VAL A 162 -11.08 -0.70 1.67
CA VAL A 162 -11.30 -1.39 2.94
C VAL A 162 -9.97 -1.92 3.46
N SER A 163 -9.49 -1.30 4.54
CA SER A 163 -8.27 -1.70 5.25
C SER A 163 -8.44 -3.14 5.80
N GLN A 164 -7.70 -4.09 5.22
CA GLN A 164 -7.40 -5.43 5.77
C GLN A 164 -8.58 -6.18 6.41
N PHE A 165 -9.79 -6.10 5.84
CA PHE A 165 -10.80 -7.09 6.21
C PHE A 165 -10.50 -8.39 5.48
N PRO A 166 -10.55 -9.57 6.14
CA PRO A 166 -10.50 -10.84 5.42
C PRO A 166 -11.64 -10.83 4.42
N ARG A 167 -11.30 -10.68 3.14
CA ARG A 167 -12.26 -10.86 2.08
C ARG A 167 -12.59 -12.35 2.11
N CYS A 168 -13.88 -12.67 1.98
CA CYS A 168 -14.24 -14.06 1.76
C CYS A 168 -13.51 -14.50 0.48
N PRO A 169 -12.64 -15.53 0.52
CA PRO A 169 -11.95 -15.98 -0.67
C PRO A 169 -13.00 -16.18 -1.75
N GLN A 170 -12.86 -15.48 -2.88
CA GLN A 170 -13.72 -15.72 -4.02
C GLN A 170 -13.32 -17.09 -4.58
N LYS A 171 -13.93 -18.14 -4.02
CA LYS A 171 -13.90 -19.55 -4.44
C LYS A 171 -12.61 -19.98 -5.13
N VAL A 172 -11.65 -20.49 -4.36
CA VAL A 172 -10.71 -21.48 -4.89
C VAL A 172 -11.53 -22.75 -5.16
N GLY A 173 -11.94 -22.94 -6.41
CA GLY A 173 -12.61 -24.15 -6.90
C GLY A 173 -14.14 -24.12 -6.83
N ALA A 174 -14.78 -23.70 -7.93
CA ALA A 174 -15.94 -24.37 -8.53
C ALA A 174 -16.49 -23.48 -9.66
N LYS A 175 -16.65 -24.09 -10.84
CA LYS A 175 -17.30 -23.55 -12.02
C LYS A 175 -18.53 -22.69 -11.67
N GLY A 176 -18.58 -21.53 -12.30
CA GLY A 176 -19.67 -20.56 -12.38
C GLY A 176 -20.93 -20.87 -11.57
N GLU A 177 -21.07 -20.20 -10.43
CA GLU A 177 -22.36 -19.79 -9.86
C GLU A 177 -22.07 -18.81 -8.71
N SER A 178 -22.39 -17.53 -8.91
CA SER A 178 -22.35 -16.51 -7.87
C SER A 178 -23.52 -16.75 -6.90
N LYS A 179 -23.24 -17.19 -5.68
CA LYS A 179 -24.21 -17.12 -4.59
C LYS A 179 -23.81 -15.95 -3.70
N ASP A 180 -24.67 -14.93 -3.68
CA ASP A 180 -24.57 -13.76 -2.82
C ASP A 180 -24.53 -14.20 -1.35
N ILE A 181 -23.40 -13.99 -0.69
CA ILE A 181 -23.20 -14.37 0.72
C ILE A 181 -23.86 -13.32 1.65
N PHE A 182 -24.24 -12.15 1.12
CA PHE A 182 -24.93 -11.10 1.87
C PHE A 182 -26.41 -11.38 2.18
N GLN A 183 -26.97 -12.51 1.73
CA GLN A 183 -28.35 -12.89 2.06
C GLN A 183 -28.51 -13.72 3.35
N LYS A 184 -27.44 -14.02 4.09
CA LYS A 184 -27.58 -14.69 5.39
C LYS A 184 -27.63 -13.67 6.53
N PRO A 185 -28.73 -13.62 7.31
CA PRO A 185 -28.84 -12.69 8.44
C PRO A 185 -27.80 -13.06 9.49
N TRP A 186 -26.91 -12.12 9.78
CA TRP A 186 -26.06 -12.20 10.97
C TRP A 186 -26.93 -11.94 12.20
N LEU A 187 -26.73 -12.76 13.23
CA LEU A 187 -27.38 -12.74 14.55
C LEU A 187 -28.77 -13.39 14.59
N GLY A 188 -28.77 -14.67 14.97
CA GLY A 188 -29.90 -15.26 15.70
C GLY A 188 -30.05 -14.54 17.03
N VAL A 189 -30.93 -13.54 17.07
CA VAL A 189 -31.61 -13.14 18.30
C VAL A 189 -32.65 -14.21 18.57
N SER A 190 -32.35 -15.17 19.45
CA SER A 190 -33.39 -15.96 20.09
C SER A 190 -33.87 -15.18 21.30
N ALA A 191 -35.08 -14.67 21.22
CA ALA A 191 -35.84 -14.28 22.40
C ALA A 191 -36.16 -15.55 23.21
N ALA A 192 -35.69 -15.60 24.45
CA ALA A 192 -36.22 -16.37 25.56
C ALA A 192 -35.72 -15.73 26.86
#